data_AF-A0A014P488-F1
#
_entry.id   AF-A0A014P488-F1
#
_cell.length_a   1.000
_cell.length_b   1.000
_cell.length_c   1.000
_cell.angle_alpha   90.00
_cell.angle_beta   90.00
_cell.angle_gamma   90.00
#
_symmetry.space_group_name_H-M   'P 1'
#
loop_
_entity.id
_entity.type
_entity.pdbx_description
1 polymer ?
#
loop_
_entity_poly.entity_id
_entity_poly.type
_entity_poly.pdbx_seq_one_letter_code
_entity_poly.pdbx_strand_id
1 'polypeptide(L)'
;MNDDIVEVRAVDKATLDGLNAWGWVSYLLHLIVAIAAVVPGAQVSVAVLLIALVIDLVKRPDASGTWHASHFAWRIRSVLWAGVLYVLTAPLWLLFFVPGWIAWCVISLWFLYRIVRGMVAMNQQEALPR
;
A
#
# COMPACT_ATOMS: atom_id res chain seq x y z
N MET A 1 -29.43 -33.37 -22.01
CA MET A 1 -29.56 -31.93 -21.75
C MET A 1 -28.59 -31.66 -20.62
N ASN A 2 -27.33 -31.44 -20.97
CA ASN A 2 -26.30 -31.08 -19.99
C ASN A 2 -26.62 -29.66 -19.59
N ASP A 3 -26.78 -29.44 -18.30
CA ASP A 3 -26.72 -28.10 -17.72
C ASP A 3 -25.26 -27.64 -17.80
N ASP A 4 -24.86 -27.26 -19.01
CA ASP A 4 -23.75 -26.35 -19.27
C ASP A 4 -24.22 -24.98 -18.77
N ILE A 5 -24.42 -24.88 -17.45
CA ILE A 5 -24.38 -23.62 -16.74
C ILE A 5 -23.06 -23.01 -17.15
N VAL A 6 -23.15 -22.03 -18.02
CA VAL A 6 -22.04 -21.20 -18.44
C VAL A 6 -21.26 -20.89 -17.18
N GLU A 7 -20.06 -21.48 -17.06
CA GLU A 7 -19.11 -21.21 -15.99
C GLU A 7 -18.59 -19.81 -16.29
N VAL A 8 -19.46 -18.80 -16.18
CA VAL A 8 -19.10 -17.42 -15.94
C VAL A 8 -18.54 -17.44 -14.53
N ARG A 9 -17.36 -18.03 -14.39
CA ARG A 9 -16.56 -18.10 -13.18
C ARG A 9 -16.13 -16.67 -12.93
N ALA A 10 -17.04 -15.86 -12.41
CA ALA A 10 -16.71 -14.71 -11.60
C ALA A 10 -15.54 -15.18 -10.74
N VAL A 11 -14.39 -14.52 -10.91
CA VAL A 11 -13.06 -14.91 -10.39
C VAL A 11 -13.17 -15.92 -9.25
N ASP A 12 -12.63 -17.13 -9.47
CA ASP A 12 -12.76 -18.27 -8.56
C ASP A 12 -12.66 -17.86 -7.09
N LYS A 13 -13.59 -18.33 -6.24
CA LYS A 13 -13.67 -17.92 -4.83
C LYS A 13 -12.36 -18.15 -4.09
N ALA A 14 -11.64 -19.23 -4.40
CA ALA A 14 -10.32 -19.52 -3.87
C ALA A 14 -9.26 -18.46 -4.25
N THR A 15 -9.36 -17.89 -5.45
CA THR A 15 -8.49 -16.80 -5.92
C THR A 15 -8.81 -15.49 -5.19
N LEU A 16 -10.10 -15.19 -4.98
CA LEU A 16 -10.53 -14.02 -4.20
C LEU A 16 -10.07 -14.10 -2.73
N ASP A 17 -10.19 -15.27 -2.10
CA ASP A 17 -9.74 -15.49 -0.73
C ASP A 17 -8.21 -15.31 -0.61
N GLY A 18 -7.46 -15.81 -1.61
CA GLY A 18 -6.03 -15.57 -1.72
C GLY A 18 -5.67 -14.09 -1.88
N LEU A 19 -6.37 -13.36 -2.76
CA LEU A 19 -6.16 -11.93 -2.98
C LEU A 19 -6.50 -11.10 -1.73
N ASN A 20 -7.54 -11.48 -0.99
CA ASN A 20 -7.87 -10.89 0.31
C ASN A 20 -6.73 -11.08 1.31
N ALA A 21 -6.24 -12.31 1.47
CA ALA A 21 -5.15 -12.61 2.39
C ALA A 21 -3.87 -11.84 2.03
N TRP A 22 -3.45 -11.88 0.75
CA TRP A 22 -2.28 -11.13 0.27
C TRP A 22 -2.48 -9.61 0.38
N GLY A 23 -3.70 -9.13 0.13
CA GLY A 23 -4.07 -7.73 0.29
C GLY A 23 -3.88 -7.24 1.73
N TRP A 24 -4.33 -8.03 2.72
CA TRP A 24 -4.13 -7.74 4.14
C TRP A 24 -2.67 -7.84 4.57
N VAL A 25 -1.95 -8.88 4.14
CA VAL A 25 -0.50 -9.04 4.42
C VAL A 25 0.26 -7.81 3.94
N SER A 26 0.00 -7.36 2.72
CA SER A 26 0.65 -6.15 2.19
C SER A 26 0.27 -4.89 2.99
N TYR A 27 -1.00 -4.74 3.39
CA TYR A 27 -1.42 -3.62 4.24
C TYR A 27 -0.71 -3.60 5.59
N LEU A 28 -0.57 -4.76 6.23
CA LEU A 28 0.16 -4.91 7.49
C LEU A 28 1.63 -4.50 7.35
N LEU A 29 2.30 -4.97 6.28
CA LEU A 29 3.70 -4.58 6.03
C LEU A 29 3.85 -3.07 5.82
N HIS A 30 2.99 -2.46 5.00
CA HIS A 30 3.00 -1.02 4.80
C HIS A 30 2.66 -0.23 6.07
N LEU A 31 1.76 -0.73 6.91
CA LEU A 31 1.38 -0.10 8.17
C LEU A 31 2.56 -0.11 9.16
N ILE A 32 3.26 -1.24 9.30
CA ILE A 32 4.46 -1.35 10.14
C ILE A 32 5.49 -0.32 9.72
N VAL A 33 5.73 -0.21 8.41
CA VAL A 33 6.64 0.80 7.85
C VAL A 33 6.16 2.21 8.13
N ALA A 34 4.87 2.49 7.93
CA ALA A 34 4.30 3.82 8.13
C ALA A 34 4.41 4.27 9.59
N ILE A 35 4.15 3.37 10.55
CA ILE A 35 4.31 3.64 11.98
C ILE A 35 5.79 3.87 12.31
N ALA A 36 6.68 3.01 11.81
CA ALA A 36 8.11 3.14 11.99
C ALA A 36 8.67 4.45 11.42
N ALA A 37 8.07 4.99 10.34
CA ALA A 37 8.43 6.28 9.77
C ALA A 37 7.95 7.49 10.60
N VAL A 38 6.92 7.32 11.44
CA VAL A 38 6.45 8.36 12.37
C VAL A 38 7.25 8.37 13.66
N VAL A 39 7.71 7.21 14.13
CA VAL A 39 8.46 7.06 15.38
C VAL A 39 9.95 7.39 15.18
N PRO A 40 10.49 8.45 15.81
CA PRO A 40 11.92 8.76 15.73
C PRO A 40 12.77 7.59 16.22
N GLY A 41 13.76 7.16 15.42
CA GLY A 41 14.69 6.08 15.78
C GLY A 41 14.29 4.66 15.30
N ALA A 42 13.11 4.46 14.73
CA ALA A 42 12.65 3.16 14.22
C ALA A 42 12.91 2.97 12.70
N GLN A 43 13.96 3.56 12.15
CA GLN A 43 14.16 3.74 10.70
C GLN A 43 14.55 2.48 9.89
N VAL A 44 14.48 1.27 10.46
CA VAL A 44 14.81 -0.01 9.79
C VAL A 44 13.77 -0.41 8.71
N SER A 45 12.93 0.53 8.29
CA SER A 45 11.70 0.28 7.55
C SER A 45 11.87 0.23 6.03
N VAL A 46 13.02 0.67 5.48
CA VAL A 46 13.22 0.71 4.02
C VAL A 46 13.22 -0.68 3.39
N ALA A 47 13.92 -1.65 3.98
CA ALA A 47 13.95 -3.03 3.46
C ALA A 47 12.56 -3.68 3.50
N VAL A 48 11.81 -3.47 4.59
CA VAL A 48 10.43 -3.98 4.74
C VAL A 48 9.50 -3.32 3.72
N LEU A 49 9.66 -2.01 3.49
CA LEU A 49 8.90 -1.27 2.49
C LEU A 49 9.16 -1.81 1.08
N LEU A 50 10.41 -2.11 0.74
CA LEU A 50 10.77 -2.70 -0.55
C LEU A 50 10.14 -4.07 -0.73
N ILE A 51 10.17 -4.93 0.29
CA ILE A 51 9.51 -6.24 0.26
C ILE A 51 7.99 -6.07 0.04
N ALA A 52 7.35 -5.16 0.78
CA ALA A 52 5.92 -4.88 0.64
C ALA A 52 5.56 -4.35 -0.76
N LEU A 53 6.40 -3.47 -1.32
CA LEU A 53 6.23 -2.94 -2.67
C LEU A 53 6.40 -4.02 -3.74
N VAL A 54 7.37 -4.93 -3.58
CA VAL A 54 7.56 -6.07 -4.49
C VAL A 54 6.35 -6.98 -4.46
N ILE A 55 5.81 -7.30 -3.28
CA ILE A 55 4.58 -8.07 -3.15
C ILE A 55 3.44 -7.39 -3.91
N ASP A 56 3.28 -6.07 -3.74
CA ASP A 56 2.23 -5.33 -4.44
C ASP A 56 2.39 -5.34 -5.96
N LEU A 57 3.62 -5.21 -6.47
CA LEU A 57 3.91 -5.25 -7.90
C LEU A 57 3.64 -6.64 -8.50
N VAL A 58 4.07 -7.70 -7.81
CA VAL A 58 3.89 -9.09 -8.25
C VAL A 58 2.44 -9.52 -8.19
N LYS A 59 1.68 -9.10 -7.16
CA LYS A 59 0.27 -9.51 -6.97
C LYS A 59 -0.75 -8.64 -7.69
N ARG A 60 -0.36 -7.45 -8.14
CA ARG A 60 -1.22 -6.57 -8.96
C ARG A 60 -1.78 -7.23 -10.24
N PRO A 61 -0.99 -7.92 -11.09
CA PRO A 61 -1.53 -8.56 -12.29
C PRO A 61 -2.52 -9.69 -11.95
N ASP A 62 -2.26 -10.47 -10.90
CA ASP A 62 -3.16 -11.52 -10.40
C ASP A 62 -4.52 -10.96 -9.97
N ALA A 63 -4.56 -9.70 -9.53
CA ALA A 63 -5.77 -9.00 -9.10
C ALA A 63 -6.55 -8.33 -10.25
N SER A 64 -6.08 -8.42 -11.51
CA SER A 64 -6.71 -7.76 -12.65
C SER A 64 -8.17 -8.19 -12.83
N GLY A 65 -9.05 -7.25 -13.14
CA GLY A 65 -10.50 -7.49 -13.21
C GLY A 65 -11.22 -7.53 -11.84
N THR A 66 -10.50 -7.43 -10.71
CA THR A 66 -11.10 -7.36 -9.37
C THR A 66 -10.95 -5.97 -8.74
N TRP A 67 -11.74 -5.71 -7.69
CA TRP A 67 -11.60 -4.49 -6.90
C TRP A 67 -10.25 -4.42 -6.16
N HIS A 68 -9.60 -5.57 -5.87
CA HIS A 68 -8.27 -5.63 -5.24
C HIS A 68 -7.17 -4.94 -6.07
N ALA A 69 -7.28 -4.93 -7.40
CA ALA A 69 -6.33 -4.21 -8.25
C ALA A 69 -6.23 -2.72 -7.89
N SER A 70 -7.33 -2.12 -7.44
CA SER A 70 -7.34 -0.72 -6.98
C SER A 70 -6.52 -0.52 -5.70
N HIS A 71 -6.50 -1.50 -4.81
CA HIS A 71 -5.74 -1.46 -3.55
C HIS A 71 -4.25 -1.59 -3.80
N PHE A 72 -3.84 -2.54 -4.65
CA PHE A 72 -2.44 -2.68 -5.05
C PHE A 72 -1.92 -1.40 -5.73
N ALA A 73 -2.70 -0.83 -6.67
CA ALA A 73 -2.34 0.42 -7.32
C ALA A 73 -2.27 1.61 -6.35
N TRP A 74 -3.20 1.70 -5.41
CA TRP A 74 -3.23 2.75 -4.38
C TRP A 74 -1.97 2.72 -3.49
N ARG A 75 -1.57 1.54 -3.03
CA ARG A 75 -0.37 1.37 -2.19
C ARG A 75 0.89 1.71 -2.96
N ILE A 76 1.08 1.15 -4.16
CA ILE A 76 2.22 1.46 -5.04
C ILE A 76 2.34 2.97 -5.23
N ARG A 77 1.24 3.65 -5.59
CA ARG A 77 1.25 5.11 -5.78
C ARG A 77 1.61 5.86 -4.50
N SER A 78 1.08 5.43 -3.36
CA SER A 78 1.36 6.08 -2.07
C SER A 78 2.83 5.93 -1.67
N VAL A 79 3.44 4.76 -1.91
CA VAL A 79 4.87 4.51 -1.67
C VAL A 79 5.75 5.34 -2.60
N LEU A 80 5.41 5.42 -3.90
CA LEU A 80 6.15 6.23 -4.86
C LEU A 80 6.13 7.70 -4.50
N TRP A 81 4.95 8.26 -4.17
CA TRP A 81 4.86 9.65 -3.72
C TRP A 81 5.60 9.90 -2.41
N ALA A 82 5.49 9.00 -1.43
CA ALA A 82 6.26 9.12 -0.19
C ALA A 82 7.77 9.15 -0.48
N GLY A 83 8.27 8.22 -1.29
CA GLY A 83 9.68 8.16 -1.70
C GLY A 83 10.14 9.44 -2.40
N VAL A 84 9.35 9.94 -3.35
CA VAL A 84 9.65 11.22 -4.04
C VAL A 84 9.68 12.38 -3.05
N LEU A 85 8.69 12.51 -2.17
CA LEU A 85 8.62 13.58 -1.18
C LEU A 85 9.80 13.54 -0.21
N TYR A 86 10.22 12.35 0.24
CA TYR A 86 11.40 12.19 1.09
C TYR A 86 12.68 12.63 0.37
N VAL A 87 12.87 12.21 -0.88
CA VAL A 87 14.05 12.62 -1.68
C VAL A 87 14.06 14.13 -1.91
N LEU A 88 12.90 14.72 -2.25
CA LEU A 88 12.78 16.17 -2.49
C LEU A 88 13.01 17.00 -1.23
N THR A 89 12.64 16.49 -0.05
CA THR A 89 12.81 17.18 1.23
C THR A 89 14.11 16.83 1.95
N ALA A 90 14.89 15.86 1.44
CA ALA A 90 16.21 15.52 2.00
C ALA A 90 17.19 16.71 2.07
N PRO A 91 17.26 17.64 1.07
CA PRO A 91 18.10 18.83 1.18
C PRO A 91 17.70 19.76 2.33
N LEU A 92 16.43 19.78 2.74
CA LEU A 92 16.00 20.56 3.90
C LEU A 92 16.67 20.06 5.17
N TRP A 93 16.89 18.76 5.33
CA TRP A 93 17.65 18.20 6.46
C TRP A 93 19.11 18.64 6.47
N LEU A 94 19.73 18.75 5.29
CA LEU A 94 21.13 19.17 5.14
C LEU A 94 21.34 20.66 5.42
N LEU A 95 20.37 21.51 5.05
CA LEU A 95 20.48 22.97 5.18
C LEU A 95 19.79 23.52 6.44
N PHE A 96 18.70 22.89 6.89
CA PHE A 96 17.84 23.37 7.97
C PHE A 96 17.20 22.20 8.77
N PHE A 97 17.81 21.83 9.89
CA PHE A 97 17.37 20.69 10.72
C PHE A 97 15.89 20.74 11.13
N VAL A 98 15.40 21.89 11.63
CA VAL A 98 14.01 22.02 12.13
C VAL A 98 12.97 21.93 10.99
N PRO A 99 13.09 22.67 9.87
CA PRO A 99 12.24 22.50 8.69
C PRO A 99 12.27 21.08 8.10
N GLY A 100 13.46 20.45 8.05
CA GLY A 100 13.61 19.08 7.57
C GLY A 100 12.82 18.08 8.43
N TRP A 101 12.91 18.23 9.76
CA TRP A 101 12.16 17.40 10.70
C TRP A 101 10.65 17.54 10.54
N ILE A 102 10.13 18.78 10.46
CA ILE A 102 8.70 19.03 10.26
C ILE A 102 8.21 18.45 8.93
N ALA A 103 8.95 18.68 7.84
CA ALA A 103 8.59 18.16 6.52
C ALA A 103 8.49 16.63 6.52
N TRP A 104 9.46 15.94 7.11
CA TRP A 104 9.47 14.48 7.20
C TRP A 104 8.33 13.97 8.08
N CYS A 105 8.05 14.58 9.23
CA CYS A 105 6.89 14.22 10.05
C CYS A 105 5.56 14.35 9.30
N VAL A 106 5.39 15.42 8.53
CA VAL A 106 4.17 15.63 7.71
C VAL A 106 4.06 14.54 6.64
N ILE A 107 5.16 14.18 5.97
CA ILE A 107 5.17 13.10 4.96
C ILE A 107 4.84 11.76 5.61
N SER A 108 5.42 11.43 6.78
CA SER A 108 5.11 10.20 7.52
C SER A 108 3.64 10.11 7.91
N LEU A 109 3.07 11.19 8.45
CA LEU A 109 1.66 11.25 8.84
C LEU A 109 0.73 11.13 7.63
N TRP A 110 1.06 11.81 6.52
CA TRP A 110 0.33 11.68 5.27
C TRP A 110 0.36 10.25 4.74
N PHE A 111 1.52 9.61 4.74
CA PHE A 111 1.68 8.22 4.30
C PHE A 111 0.88 7.27 5.20
N LEU A 112 0.96 7.42 6.52
CA LEU A 112 0.18 6.65 7.49
C LEU A 112 -1.33 6.79 7.25
N TYR A 113 -1.82 8.02 7.11
CA TYR A 113 -3.23 8.29 6.78
C TYR A 113 -3.66 7.57 5.49
N ARG A 114 -2.83 7.58 4.44
CA ARG A 114 -3.13 6.94 3.15
C ARG A 114 -3.22 5.43 3.25
N ILE A 115 -2.37 4.80 4.06
CA ILE A 115 -2.41 3.35 4.33
C ILE A 115 -3.66 2.99 5.13
N VAL A 116 -3.93 3.70 6.22
CA VAL A 116 -5.12 3.47 7.06
C VAL A 116 -6.41 3.65 6.26
N ARG A 117 -6.51 4.70 5.43
CA ARG A 117 -7.66 4.89 4.54
C ARG A 117 -7.85 3.69 3.61
N GLY A 118 -6.76 3.15 3.06
CA GLY A 118 -6.81 1.98 2.21
C GLY A 118 -7.26 0.71 2.94
N MET A 119 -6.87 0.55 4.20
CA MET A 119 -7.32 -0.56 5.05
C MET A 119 -8.80 -0.47 5.39
N VAL A 120 -9.30 0.73 5.68
CA VAL A 120 -10.74 0.96 5.95
C VAL A 120 -11.57 0.57 4.72
N ALA A 121 -11.18 1.01 3.52
CA ALA A 121 -11.85 0.62 2.29
C ALA A 121 -11.80 -0.90 2.04
N MET A 122 -10.67 -1.56 2.37
CA MET A 122 -10.53 -3.01 2.24
C MET A 122 -11.48 -3.75 3.19
N ASN A 123 -11.65 -3.25 4.42
CA ASN A 123 -12.59 -3.80 5.39
C ASN A 123 -14.05 -3.63 4.96
N GLN A 124 -14.35 -2.57 4.21
CA GLN A 124 -15.68 -2.31 3.62
C GLN A 124 -15.90 -3.04 2.28
N GLN A 125 -14.89 -3.75 1.76
CA GLN A 125 -14.93 -4.39 0.44
C GLN A 125 -15.18 -3.39 -0.71
N GLU A 126 -14.74 -2.14 -0.54
CA GLU A 126 -14.93 -1.06 -1.49
C GLU A 126 -13.67 -0.83 -2.33
N ALA A 127 -13.85 -0.56 -3.63
CA ALA A 127 -12.74 -0.20 -4.50
C ALA A 127 -12.23 1.23 -4.20
N LEU A 128 -10.92 1.43 -4.28
CA LEU A 128 -10.32 2.76 -4.17
C LEU A 128 -10.31 3.50 -5.51
N PRO A 129 -10.40 4.84 -5.50
CA PRO A 129 -10.28 5.64 -6.71
C PRO A 129 -8.91 5.40 -7.37
N ARG A 130 -8.95 5.04 -8.65
CA ARG A 130 -7.78 4.66 -9.45
C ARG A 130 -6.91 5.85 -9.81
#